data_AF-A0A962SDQ0-F1
#
_entry.id   AF-A0A962SDQ0-F1
#
_cell.length_a   1.000
_cell.length_b   1.000
_cell.length_c   1.000
_cell.angle_alpha   90.00
_cell.angle_beta   90.00
_cell.angle_gamma   90.00
#
_symmetry.space_group_name_H-M   'P 1'
#
loop_
_entity.id
_entity.type
_entity.pdbx_description
1 polymer ?
#
loop_
_entity_poly.entity_id
_entity_poly.type
_entity_poly.pdbx_seq_one_letter_code
_entity_poly.pdbx_strand_id
1 'polypeptide(L)'
;SFGANTPKIITPEFVRDEVAAGRAIIPNNINHPESEPMIIGRNFLVKINANIGNSALGSSIDEEVSKMTWATRWGADTIMDLSTGNHIHETREWLIRNSPVPIGTVPIYQALEKVDGVVEDLTWEIFRDTLIEQAEQGVDYFTIHAGVLLRYVPLTAGRLTGIVSRGGSIMAQWCLAHHKESFLYTHFE
;
A
#
# COMPACT_ATOMS: atom_id res chain seq x y z
N SER A 1 25.86 5.44 -11.61
CA SER A 1 24.55 4.77 -11.67
C SER A 1 24.59 3.24 -11.62
N PHE A 2 25.75 2.58 -11.43
CA PHE A 2 25.87 1.10 -11.39
C PHE A 2 25.18 0.39 -12.59
N GLY A 3 25.31 0.95 -13.79
CA GLY A 3 24.67 0.42 -15.01
C GLY A 3 23.23 0.88 -15.25
N ALA A 4 22.71 1.89 -14.53
CA ALA A 4 21.41 2.49 -14.90
C ALA A 4 21.52 3.30 -16.19
N ASN A 5 20.45 3.27 -16.99
CA ASN A 5 20.32 3.92 -18.28
C ASN A 5 19.49 5.21 -18.14
N THR A 6 20.05 6.21 -17.46
CA THR A 6 19.39 7.51 -17.28
C THR A 6 19.77 8.44 -18.44
N PRO A 7 18.84 8.78 -19.35
CA PRO A 7 19.13 9.69 -20.44
C PRO A 7 19.25 11.13 -19.91
N LYS A 8 19.92 12.00 -20.68
CA LYS A 8 20.02 13.43 -20.34
C LYS A 8 18.67 14.15 -20.46
N ILE A 9 17.81 13.68 -21.35
CA ILE A 9 16.47 14.23 -21.62
C ILE A 9 15.49 13.06 -21.53
N ILE A 10 14.44 13.22 -20.73
CA ILE A 10 13.35 12.25 -20.61
C ILE A 10 12.34 12.57 -21.71
N THR A 11 12.11 11.63 -22.63
CA THR A 11 11.09 11.72 -23.67
C THR A 11 9.87 10.86 -23.31
N PRO A 12 8.68 11.15 -23.85
CA PRO A 12 7.51 10.29 -23.65
C PRO A 12 7.74 8.84 -24.12
N GLU A 13 8.51 8.67 -25.19
CA GLU A 13 8.88 7.34 -25.70
C GLU A 13 9.76 6.56 -24.72
N PHE A 14 10.73 7.23 -24.10
CA PHE A 14 11.54 6.61 -23.05
C PHE A 14 10.70 6.19 -21.83
N VAL A 15 9.73 7.03 -21.44
CA VAL A 15 8.78 6.69 -20.37
C VAL A 15 7.96 5.45 -20.75
N ARG A 16 7.41 5.41 -21.96
CA ARG A 16 6.66 4.27 -22.50
C ARG A 16 7.48 2.98 -22.45
N ASP A 17 8.73 3.02 -22.91
CA ASP A 17 9.63 1.86 -22.95
C ASP A 17 9.98 1.34 -21.56
N GLU A 18 10.21 2.23 -20.58
CA GLU A 18 10.52 1.84 -19.20
C GLU A 18 9.31 1.20 -18.51
N VAL A 19 8.10 1.71 -18.76
CA VAL A 19 6.85 1.12 -18.26
C VAL A 19 6.57 -0.22 -18.93
N ALA A 20 6.67 -0.28 -20.27
CA ALA A 20 6.42 -1.51 -21.03
C ALA A 20 7.36 -2.66 -20.64
N ALA A 21 8.59 -2.34 -20.24
CA ALA A 21 9.56 -3.32 -19.78
C ALA A 21 9.46 -3.66 -18.27
N GLY A 22 8.50 -3.08 -17.54
CA GLY A 22 8.31 -3.30 -16.11
C GLY A 22 9.45 -2.73 -15.23
N ARG A 23 10.23 -1.77 -15.73
CA ARG A 23 11.32 -1.11 -14.98
C ARG A 23 10.88 0.19 -14.31
N ALA A 24 9.72 0.70 -14.69
CA ALA A 24 9.07 1.85 -14.06
C ALA A 24 7.55 1.65 -14.03
N ILE A 25 6.88 2.39 -13.13
CA ILE A 25 5.43 2.40 -12.97
C ILE A 25 4.91 3.82 -12.84
N ILE A 26 3.66 4.03 -13.25
CA ILE A 26 2.88 5.27 -13.04
C ILE A 26 1.65 4.87 -12.21
N PRO A 27 1.71 4.97 -10.87
CA PRO A 27 0.56 4.65 -10.02
C PRO A 27 -0.50 5.75 -10.19
N ASN A 28 -1.57 5.42 -10.92
CA ASN A 28 -2.58 6.39 -11.33
C ASN A 28 -3.91 5.69 -11.58
N ASN A 29 -4.62 5.38 -10.49
CA ASN A 29 -5.93 4.75 -10.58
C ASN A 29 -6.91 5.67 -11.31
N ILE A 30 -7.73 5.10 -12.20
CA ILE A 30 -8.72 5.83 -12.98
C ILE A 30 -9.74 6.60 -12.12
N ASN A 31 -9.95 6.16 -10.88
CA ASN A 31 -10.86 6.79 -9.92
C ASN A 31 -10.18 7.86 -9.06
N HIS A 32 -8.91 8.19 -9.29
CA HIS A 32 -8.18 9.27 -8.62
C HIS A 32 -7.83 10.40 -9.62
N PRO A 33 -8.84 11.10 -10.19
CA PRO A 33 -8.62 12.15 -11.17
C PRO A 33 -7.89 13.38 -10.63
N GLU A 34 -7.80 13.53 -9.30
CA GLU A 34 -7.08 14.60 -8.62
C GLU A 34 -5.54 14.41 -8.65
N SER A 35 -5.07 13.19 -8.94
CA SER A 35 -3.64 12.88 -8.96
C SER A 35 -2.91 13.59 -10.10
N GLU A 36 -1.80 14.26 -9.78
CA GLU A 36 -0.82 14.74 -10.74
C GLU A 36 0.14 13.59 -11.10
N PRO A 37 0.11 13.05 -12.34
CA PRO A 37 0.82 11.81 -12.64
C PRO A 37 2.33 11.90 -12.44
N MET A 38 2.88 10.90 -11.77
CA MET A 38 4.30 10.78 -11.48
C MET A 38 4.83 9.38 -11.83
N ILE A 39 6.15 9.24 -11.95
CA ILE A 39 6.80 7.96 -12.32
C ILE A 39 7.81 7.51 -11.27
N ILE A 40 7.77 6.21 -10.95
CA ILE A 40 8.70 5.53 -10.05
C ILE A 40 9.50 4.53 -10.87
N GLY A 41 10.83 4.69 -10.90
CA GLY A 41 11.72 3.78 -11.61
C GLY A 41 13.17 4.17 -11.46
N ARG A 42 14.08 3.20 -11.64
CA ARG A 42 15.53 3.37 -11.41
C ARG A 42 16.16 4.48 -12.26
N ASN A 43 15.64 4.70 -13.46
CA ASN A 43 16.20 5.65 -14.43
C ASN A 43 15.59 7.06 -14.30
N PHE A 44 14.77 7.31 -13.28
CA PHE A 44 14.14 8.60 -12.98
C PHE A 44 14.68 9.16 -11.65
N LEU A 45 14.24 10.37 -11.28
CA LEU A 45 14.52 10.91 -9.94
C LEU A 45 14.00 9.95 -8.87
N VAL A 46 14.80 9.73 -7.82
CA VAL A 46 14.38 8.99 -6.63
C VAL A 46 13.16 9.69 -6.03
N LYS A 47 12.16 8.89 -5.65
CA LYS A 47 10.90 9.34 -5.06
C LYS A 47 10.83 8.95 -3.60
N ILE A 48 10.16 9.75 -2.79
CA ILE A 48 9.97 9.53 -1.35
C ILE A 48 8.49 9.44 -0.99
N ASN A 49 8.19 8.56 -0.02
CA ASN A 49 6.83 8.34 0.48
C ASN A 49 6.71 8.86 1.92
N ALA A 50 5.59 9.49 2.27
CA ALA A 50 5.25 9.76 3.66
C ALA A 50 4.05 8.92 4.13
N ASN A 51 4.20 8.30 5.30
CA ASN A 51 3.14 7.53 5.93
C ASN A 51 2.34 8.44 6.86
N ILE A 52 1.02 8.40 6.70
CA ILE A 52 0.05 9.02 7.59
C ILE A 52 -0.97 7.96 8.03
N GLY A 53 -2.00 8.37 8.74
CA GLY A 53 -3.09 7.51 9.14
C GLY A 53 -3.49 7.69 10.60
N ASN A 54 -4.78 7.53 10.85
CA ASN A 54 -5.32 7.54 12.19
C ASN A 54 -4.94 6.24 12.94
N SER A 55 -5.10 6.28 14.26
CA SER A 55 -5.00 5.08 15.08
C SER A 55 -6.14 5.05 16.09
N ALA A 56 -6.41 3.88 16.68
CA ALA A 56 -7.36 3.74 17.78
C ALA A 56 -7.08 4.69 18.97
N LEU A 57 -5.85 5.23 19.08
CA LEU A 57 -5.42 6.11 20.16
C LEU A 57 -5.48 7.61 19.81
N GLY A 58 -5.81 7.98 18.56
CA GLY A 58 -5.98 9.38 18.19
C GLY A 58 -5.81 9.68 16.69
N SER A 59 -6.13 10.94 16.37
CA SER A 59 -6.21 11.61 15.07
C SER A 59 -7.62 11.71 14.48
N SER A 60 -7.95 12.89 13.95
CA SER A 60 -9.19 13.20 13.23
C SER A 60 -8.96 13.26 11.72
N ILE A 61 -10.04 13.25 10.94
CA ILE A 61 -9.98 13.41 9.48
C ILE A 61 -9.25 14.71 9.10
N ASP A 62 -9.56 15.83 9.76
CA ASP A 62 -8.92 17.13 9.51
C ASP A 62 -7.40 17.10 9.77
N GLU A 63 -6.99 16.38 10.82
CA GLU A 63 -5.57 16.20 11.13
C GLU A 63 -4.87 15.35 10.06
N GLU A 64 -5.49 14.29 9.55
CA GLU A 64 -4.92 13.46 8.49
C GLU A 64 -4.78 14.22 7.16
N VAL A 65 -5.80 14.98 6.77
CA VAL A 65 -5.73 15.86 5.58
C VAL A 65 -4.63 16.92 5.74
N SER A 66 -4.49 17.48 6.96
CA SER A 66 -3.42 18.44 7.27
C SER A 66 -2.03 17.80 7.18
N LYS A 67 -1.85 16.57 7.68
CA LYS A 67 -0.58 15.82 7.58
C LYS A 67 -0.22 15.53 6.13
N MET A 68 -1.19 15.09 5.32
CA MET A 68 -1.01 14.86 3.88
C MET A 68 -0.55 16.14 3.18
N THR A 69 -1.29 17.23 3.35
CA THR A 69 -0.97 18.53 2.76
C THR A 69 0.43 18.99 3.16
N TRP A 70 0.77 18.84 4.44
CA TRP A 70 2.09 19.19 4.96
C TRP A 70 3.20 18.33 4.34
N ALA A 71 3.03 17.02 4.30
CA ALA A 71 4.01 16.09 3.76
C ALA A 71 4.28 16.37 2.26
N THR A 72 3.22 16.52 1.46
CA THR A 72 3.34 16.83 0.03
C THR A 72 4.01 18.18 -0.19
N ARG A 73 3.65 19.20 0.61
CA ARG A 73 4.31 20.52 0.56
C ARG A 73 5.82 20.46 0.78
N TRP A 74 6.28 19.53 1.62
CA TRP A 74 7.71 19.34 1.92
C TRP A 74 8.39 18.29 1.03
N GLY A 75 7.70 17.81 -0.01
CA GLY A 75 8.30 17.01 -1.07
C GLY A 75 7.99 15.52 -1.02
N ALA A 76 6.98 15.07 -0.27
CA ALA A 76 6.49 13.70 -0.41
C ALA A 76 5.92 13.49 -1.83
N ASP A 77 6.45 12.52 -2.56
CA ASP A 77 6.03 12.18 -3.92
C ASP A 77 4.83 11.23 -3.94
N THR A 78 4.65 10.46 -2.86
CA THR A 78 3.49 9.61 -2.60
C THR A 78 3.12 9.66 -1.13
N ILE A 79 1.87 9.31 -0.82
CA ILE A 79 1.38 9.16 0.54
C ILE A 79 0.86 7.75 0.72
N MET A 80 1.03 7.17 1.91
CA MET A 80 0.28 5.99 2.31
C MET A 80 -0.63 6.30 3.48
N ASP A 81 -1.90 5.94 3.33
CA ASP A 81 -2.85 5.87 4.42
C ASP A 81 -2.69 4.52 5.14
N LEU A 82 -2.14 4.57 6.36
CA LEU A 82 -1.96 3.41 7.23
C LEU A 82 -2.93 3.44 8.41
N SER A 83 -4.06 4.15 8.26
CA SER A 83 -5.13 4.25 9.25
C SER A 83 -5.59 2.90 9.77
N THR A 84 -5.81 2.81 11.08
CA THR A 84 -6.36 1.62 11.75
C THR A 84 -7.38 1.99 12.83
N GLY A 85 -8.36 1.12 13.06
CA GLY A 85 -9.51 1.40 13.92
C GLY A 85 -10.71 2.01 13.16
N ASN A 86 -11.40 2.96 13.79
CA ASN A 86 -12.65 3.51 13.27
C ASN A 86 -12.45 4.49 12.09
N HIS A 87 -13.47 4.62 11.25
CA HIS A 87 -13.56 5.60 10.16
C HIS A 87 -12.43 5.55 9.12
N ILE A 88 -11.85 4.37 8.89
CA ILE A 88 -10.80 4.17 7.87
C ILE A 88 -11.29 4.56 6.48
N HIS A 89 -12.52 4.17 6.13
CA HIS A 89 -13.09 4.44 4.81
C HIS A 89 -13.27 5.93 4.56
N GLU A 90 -13.88 6.63 5.52
CA GLU A 90 -14.17 8.06 5.43
C GLU A 90 -12.90 8.90 5.47
N THR A 91 -11.94 8.55 6.35
CA THR A 91 -10.64 9.22 6.40
C THR A 91 -9.94 9.12 5.05
N ARG A 92 -9.89 7.91 4.47
CA ARG A 92 -9.28 7.68 3.16
C ARG A 92 -9.98 8.44 2.03
N GLU A 93 -11.31 8.52 2.04
CA GLU A 93 -12.05 9.28 1.04
C GLU A 93 -11.62 10.75 1.04
N TRP A 94 -11.56 11.37 2.22
CA TRP A 94 -11.08 12.74 2.36
C TRP A 94 -9.63 12.92 1.90
N LEU A 95 -8.76 11.95 2.20
CA LEU A 95 -7.38 11.97 1.71
C LEU A 95 -7.31 11.91 0.19
N ILE A 96 -7.96 10.92 -0.44
CA ILE A 96 -7.91 10.74 -1.91
C ILE A 96 -8.47 11.98 -2.61
N ARG A 97 -9.64 12.48 -2.21
CA ARG A 97 -10.27 13.65 -2.85
C ARG A 97 -9.47 14.95 -2.71
N ASN A 98 -8.47 15.01 -1.82
CA ASN A 98 -7.65 16.19 -1.58
C ASN A 98 -6.16 15.96 -1.89
N SER A 99 -5.78 14.78 -2.39
CA SER A 99 -4.38 14.44 -2.66
C SER A 99 -4.02 14.74 -4.11
N PRO A 100 -3.01 15.58 -4.39
CA PRO A 100 -2.45 15.70 -5.73
C PRO A 100 -1.41 14.62 -6.03
N VAL A 101 -1.07 13.76 -5.05
CA VAL A 101 -0.06 12.70 -5.19
C VAL A 101 -0.67 11.31 -5.03
N PRO A 102 -0.06 10.25 -5.60
CA PRO A 102 -0.58 8.89 -5.46
C PRO A 102 -0.75 8.45 -4.00
N ILE A 103 -1.89 7.83 -3.70
CA ILE A 103 -2.24 7.25 -2.41
C ILE A 103 -2.05 5.74 -2.44
N GLY A 104 -1.28 5.22 -1.49
CA GLY A 104 -1.15 3.80 -1.24
C GLY A 104 -1.84 3.36 0.05
N THR A 105 -2.15 2.07 0.13
CA THR A 105 -2.68 1.46 1.36
C THR A 105 -2.10 0.07 1.61
N VAL A 106 -2.45 -0.48 2.77
CA VAL A 106 -2.23 -1.89 3.12
C VAL A 106 -3.62 -2.52 3.35
N PRO A 107 -4.28 -3.10 2.33
CA PRO A 107 -5.68 -3.50 2.41
C PRO A 107 -6.00 -4.48 3.55
N ILE A 108 -5.02 -5.29 3.97
CA ILE A 108 -5.21 -6.25 5.08
C ILE A 108 -5.50 -5.55 6.42
N TYR A 109 -5.14 -4.27 6.59
CA TYR A 109 -5.46 -3.53 7.81
C TYR A 109 -6.96 -3.28 7.94
N GLN A 110 -7.60 -2.79 6.87
CA GLN A 110 -9.05 -2.60 6.88
C GLN A 110 -9.79 -3.95 6.89
N ALA A 111 -9.30 -4.95 6.15
CA ALA A 111 -9.89 -6.28 6.17
C ALA A 111 -9.90 -6.89 7.59
N LEU A 112 -8.85 -6.62 8.39
CA LEU A 112 -8.75 -7.06 9.77
C LEU A 112 -9.76 -6.35 10.69
N GLU A 113 -10.02 -5.06 10.46
CA GLU A 113 -11.07 -4.34 11.21
C GLU A 113 -12.49 -4.86 10.87
N LYS A 114 -12.72 -5.32 9.63
CA LYS A 114 -14.00 -5.95 9.23
C LYS A 114 -14.30 -7.27 9.96
N VAL A 115 -13.29 -7.86 10.61
CA VAL A 115 -13.40 -9.08 11.43
C VAL A 115 -13.04 -8.80 12.89
N ASP A 116 -13.24 -7.57 13.36
CA ASP A 116 -13.03 -7.15 14.74
C ASP A 116 -11.63 -7.47 15.31
N GLY A 117 -10.61 -7.46 14.45
CA GLY A 117 -9.24 -7.77 14.84
C GLY A 117 -8.92 -9.27 14.96
N VAL A 118 -9.88 -10.16 14.72
CA VAL A 118 -9.69 -11.61 14.79
C VAL A 118 -9.02 -12.09 13.50
N VAL A 119 -7.71 -12.31 13.57
CA VAL A 119 -6.91 -12.69 12.40
C VAL A 119 -7.44 -13.96 11.75
N GLU A 120 -7.84 -14.95 12.55
CA GLU A 120 -8.33 -16.25 12.09
C GLU A 120 -9.60 -16.16 11.22
N ASP A 121 -10.38 -15.10 11.41
CA ASP A 121 -11.64 -14.87 10.70
C ASP A 121 -11.45 -14.19 9.34
N LEU A 122 -10.21 -13.78 9.00
CA LEU A 122 -9.90 -13.27 7.67
C LEU A 122 -10.13 -14.34 6.61
N THR A 123 -10.85 -13.96 5.54
CA THR A 123 -11.03 -14.79 4.34
C THR A 123 -10.68 -14.01 3.08
N TRP A 124 -10.55 -14.74 1.97
CA TRP A 124 -10.37 -14.14 0.65
C TRP A 124 -11.53 -13.21 0.29
N GLU A 125 -12.78 -13.56 0.62
CA GLU A 125 -13.96 -12.77 0.29
C GLU A 125 -13.91 -11.39 0.95
N ILE A 126 -13.57 -11.33 2.25
CA ILE A 126 -13.44 -10.07 3.00
C ILE A 126 -12.31 -9.22 2.42
N PHE A 127 -11.19 -9.85 2.07
CA PHE A 127 -10.06 -9.16 1.46
C PHE A 127 -10.39 -8.64 0.05
N ARG A 128 -11.05 -9.45 -0.79
CA ARG A 128 -11.52 -9.08 -2.13
C ARG A 128 -12.47 -7.88 -2.07
N ASP A 129 -13.46 -7.93 -1.19
CA ASP A 129 -14.42 -6.83 -1.04
C ASP A 129 -13.72 -5.55 -0.58
N THR A 130 -12.67 -5.68 0.23
CA THR A 130 -11.82 -4.55 0.65
C THR A 130 -10.96 -4.01 -0.49
N LEU A 131 -10.43 -4.86 -1.37
CA LEU A 131 -9.71 -4.42 -2.57
C LEU A 131 -10.62 -3.64 -3.52
N ILE A 132 -11.83 -4.15 -3.79
CA ILE A 132 -12.81 -3.51 -4.67
C ILE A 132 -13.18 -2.14 -4.11
N GLU A 133 -13.55 -2.08 -2.83
CA GLU A 133 -13.90 -0.83 -2.15
C GLU A 133 -12.80 0.22 -2.29
N GLN A 134 -11.54 -0.14 -2.02
CA GLN A 134 -10.42 0.80 -2.10
C GLN A 134 -10.07 1.18 -3.54
N ALA A 135 -10.22 0.26 -4.49
CA ALA A 135 -9.98 0.54 -5.91
C ALA A 135 -11.05 1.50 -6.48
N GLU A 136 -12.30 1.36 -6.06
CA GLU A 136 -13.40 2.26 -6.41
C GLU A 136 -13.20 3.66 -5.81
N GLN A 137 -12.66 3.76 -4.60
CA GLN A 137 -12.30 5.06 -4.00
C GLN A 137 -11.14 5.77 -4.71
N GLY A 138 -10.27 5.04 -5.42
CA GLY A 138 -9.13 5.62 -6.14
C GLY A 138 -7.76 5.38 -5.48
N VAL A 139 -7.58 4.35 -4.65
CA VAL A 139 -6.24 3.98 -4.19
C VAL A 139 -5.36 3.59 -5.39
N ASP A 140 -4.16 4.18 -5.50
CA ASP A 140 -3.28 4.02 -6.66
C ASP A 140 -2.40 2.78 -6.60
N TYR A 141 -2.08 2.31 -5.39
CA TYR A 141 -1.30 1.09 -5.21
C TYR A 141 -1.58 0.39 -3.87
N PHE A 142 -1.47 -0.95 -3.91
CA PHE A 142 -1.67 -1.79 -2.74
C PHE A 142 -0.38 -2.46 -2.30
N THR A 143 -0.07 -2.38 -1.01
CA THR A 143 0.93 -3.25 -0.39
C THR A 143 0.26 -4.56 0.02
N ILE A 144 0.52 -5.63 -0.74
CA ILE A 144 -0.03 -6.97 -0.51
C ILE A 144 1.08 -7.92 -0.09
N HIS A 145 0.90 -8.59 1.05
CA HIS A 145 1.90 -9.46 1.67
C HIS A 145 1.83 -10.90 1.13
N ALA A 146 1.61 -11.09 -0.17
CA ALA A 146 1.46 -12.40 -0.81
C ALA A 146 2.75 -13.25 -0.76
N GLY A 147 3.91 -12.64 -0.49
CA GLY A 147 5.19 -13.34 -0.29
C GLY A 147 5.37 -14.00 1.08
N VAL A 148 4.44 -13.80 2.03
CA VAL A 148 4.47 -14.48 3.33
C VAL A 148 3.83 -15.85 3.18
N LEU A 149 4.67 -16.85 2.91
CA LEU A 149 4.25 -18.22 2.67
C LEU A 149 4.37 -19.05 3.95
N LEU A 150 3.48 -20.02 4.15
CA LEU A 150 3.44 -20.87 5.34
C LEU A 150 4.82 -21.48 5.63
N ARG A 151 5.48 -22.01 4.60
CA ARG A 151 6.82 -22.63 4.71
C ARG A 151 7.94 -21.66 5.10
N TYR A 152 7.73 -20.34 4.99
CA TYR A 152 8.71 -19.32 5.35
C TYR A 152 8.58 -18.86 6.80
N VAL A 153 7.42 -19.06 7.44
CA VAL A 153 7.22 -18.64 8.84
C VAL A 153 8.23 -19.29 9.80
N PRO A 154 8.54 -20.60 9.73
CA PRO A 154 9.54 -21.21 10.62
C PRO A 154 10.96 -20.63 10.45
N LEU A 155 11.29 -20.08 9.28
CA LEU A 155 12.60 -19.47 9.02
C LEU A 155 12.84 -18.21 9.86
N THR A 156 11.79 -17.63 10.45
CA THR A 156 11.91 -16.44 11.29
C THR A 156 12.13 -16.77 12.77
N ALA A 157 12.04 -18.03 13.19
CA ALA A 157 12.13 -18.43 14.60
C ALA A 157 13.46 -18.05 15.27
N GLY A 158 14.57 -18.04 14.51
CA GLY A 158 15.90 -17.66 15.02
C GLY A 158 16.21 -16.16 14.97
N ARG A 159 15.28 -15.31 14.52
CA ARG A 159 15.53 -13.87 14.42
C ARG A 159 15.42 -13.20 15.78
N LEU A 160 16.33 -12.26 16.06
CA LEU A 160 16.32 -11.46 17.28
C LEU A 160 15.01 -10.69 17.49
N THR A 161 14.45 -10.14 16.41
CA THR A 161 13.24 -9.28 16.45
C THR A 161 12.04 -9.91 15.73
N GLY A 162 12.11 -11.19 15.34
CA GLY A 162 11.01 -11.90 14.70
C GLY A 162 10.53 -11.29 13.39
N ILE A 163 9.19 -11.17 13.25
CA ILE A 163 8.49 -10.55 12.10
C ILE A 163 8.03 -9.15 12.53
N VAL A 164 8.63 -8.11 11.97
CA VAL A 164 8.35 -6.70 12.32
C VAL A 164 7.39 -5.99 11.36
N SER A 165 7.05 -6.63 10.23
CA SER A 165 6.00 -6.13 9.35
C SER A 165 4.64 -6.44 9.96
N ARG A 166 3.81 -5.43 10.21
CA ARG A 166 2.45 -5.60 10.73
C ARG A 166 1.58 -6.45 9.79
N GLY A 167 1.57 -6.14 8.49
CA GLY A 167 0.83 -6.95 7.51
C GLY A 167 1.39 -8.36 7.38
N GLY A 168 2.73 -8.50 7.47
CA GLY A 168 3.38 -9.80 7.44
C GLY A 168 3.10 -10.66 8.67
N SER A 169 3.02 -10.07 9.86
CA SER A 169 2.69 -10.80 11.09
C SER A 169 1.23 -11.27 11.11
N ILE A 170 0.29 -10.47 10.57
CA ILE A 170 -1.11 -10.87 10.37
C ILE A 170 -1.17 -12.12 9.49
N MET A 171 -0.50 -12.10 8.34
CA MET A 171 -0.52 -13.26 7.42
C MET A 171 0.20 -14.48 7.99
N ALA A 172 1.30 -14.29 8.74
CA ALA A 172 1.98 -15.38 9.40
C ALA A 172 1.09 -16.06 10.46
N GLN A 173 0.39 -15.26 11.29
CA GLN A 173 -0.56 -15.79 12.27
C GLN A 173 -1.71 -16.53 11.59
N TRP A 174 -2.30 -15.96 10.53
CA TRP A 174 -3.37 -16.62 9.76
C TRP A 174 -2.92 -17.98 9.20
N CYS A 175 -1.74 -18.03 8.59
CA CYS A 175 -1.20 -19.28 8.03
C CYS A 175 -0.99 -20.35 9.12
N LEU A 176 -0.50 -19.95 10.29
CA LEU A 176 -0.27 -20.88 11.41
C LEU A 176 -1.57 -21.38 12.05
N ALA A 177 -2.56 -20.50 12.22
CA ALA A 177 -3.84 -20.85 12.82
C ALA A 177 -4.62 -21.85 11.95
N HIS A 178 -4.59 -21.68 10.63
CA HIS A 178 -5.29 -22.56 9.69
C HIS A 178 -4.44 -23.73 9.19
N HIS A 179 -3.12 -23.68 9.39
CA HIS A 179 -2.15 -24.57 8.75
C HIS A 179 -2.33 -24.66 7.22
N LYS A 180 -2.59 -23.50 6.59
CA LYS A 180 -2.84 -23.35 5.14
C LYS A 180 -1.86 -22.35 4.53
N GLU A 181 -1.64 -22.48 3.22
CA GLU A 181 -0.88 -21.49 2.46
C GLU A 181 -1.64 -20.16 2.40
N SER A 182 -0.91 -19.05 2.37
CA SER A 182 -1.44 -17.70 2.35
C SER A 182 -2.53 -17.52 1.28
N PHE A 183 -3.73 -17.10 1.70
CA PHE A 183 -4.83 -16.86 0.75
C PHE A 183 -4.52 -15.70 -0.22
N LEU A 184 -3.64 -14.77 0.17
CA LEU A 184 -3.12 -13.70 -0.69
C LEU A 184 -2.22 -14.25 -1.80
N TYR A 185 -1.54 -15.36 -1.55
CA TYR A 185 -0.72 -16.04 -2.54
C TYR A 185 -1.58 -16.93 -3.45
N THR A 186 -2.53 -17.67 -2.88
CA THR A 186 -3.35 -18.62 -3.65
C THR A 186 -4.39 -17.94 -4.54
N HIS A 187 -4.72 -16.67 -4.28
CA HIS A 187 -5.62 -15.83 -5.09
C HIS A 187 -4.87 -14.62 -5.68
N PHE A 188 -3.62 -14.83 -6.11
CA PHE A 188 -2.84 -13.77 -6.75
C PHE A 188 -3.23 -13.54 -8.22
N GLU A 189 -3.85 -14.54 -8.87
CA GLU A 189 -4.40 -14.46 -10.24
C GLU A 189 -5.79 -13.83 -10.29
#